data_AF-A0A9W7KUG3-F1
#
_entry.id   AF-A0A9W7KUG3-F1
#
_cell.length_a   1.000
_cell.length_b   1.000
_cell.length_c   1.000
_cell.angle_alpha   90.00
_cell.angle_beta   90.00
_cell.angle_gamma   90.00
#
_symmetry.space_group_name_H-M   'P 1'
#
loop_
_entity.id
_entity.type
_entity.pdbx_description
1 polymer ?
#
loop_
_entity_poly.entity_id
_entity_poly.type
_entity_poly.pdbx_seq_one_letter_code
_entity_poly.pdbx_strand_id
1 'polypeptide(L)'
;MIDLNIGPSFVFIGFQRPAFGAVPPLSELSARYWALLLTGERTFDAAAAEIATNSERQYHQNLFSRDRRLTSLVQYQRSMEIRTNHHDVYEKLMKSSFAAAQFRLVGDGATPDLSWKTIRALPLPKYGRAKRNELLQFIQSHNQSKI
;
A
#
# COMPACT_ATOMS: atom_id res chain seq x y z
N MET A 1 5.46 -12.52 8.26
CA MET A 1 6.78 -11.88 8.09
C MET A 1 7.76 -12.48 9.08
N ILE A 2 7.53 -12.35 10.38
CA ILE A 2 8.31 -13.01 11.44
C ILE A 2 7.60 -14.32 11.82
N ASP A 3 8.36 -15.38 12.04
CA ASP A 3 7.84 -16.61 12.64
C ASP A 3 7.75 -16.43 14.16
N LEU A 4 6.56 -16.61 14.74
CA LEU A 4 6.33 -16.33 16.17
C LEU A 4 7.03 -17.33 17.10
N ASN A 5 7.39 -18.52 16.62
CA ASN A 5 8.13 -19.51 17.41
C ASN A 5 9.64 -19.24 17.40
N ILE A 6 10.16 -18.71 16.30
CA ILE A 6 11.59 -18.39 16.13
C ILE A 6 11.92 -16.97 16.61
N GLY A 7 10.94 -16.07 16.57
CA GLY A 7 11.08 -14.68 16.96
C GLY A 7 11.89 -13.84 15.96
N PRO A 8 12.41 -12.67 16.37
CA PRO A 8 13.03 -11.70 15.46
C PRO A 8 14.38 -12.15 14.89
N SER A 9 14.91 -13.32 15.27
CA SER A 9 16.13 -13.87 14.69
C SER A 9 15.98 -14.31 13.23
N PHE A 10 14.74 -14.47 12.76
CA PHE A 10 14.43 -14.91 11.41
C PHE A 10 13.22 -14.17 10.82
N VAL A 11 13.31 -13.81 9.55
CA VAL A 11 12.28 -13.03 8.86
C VAL A 11 12.15 -13.39 7.39
N PHE A 12 10.92 -13.34 6.86
CA PHE A 12 10.62 -13.40 5.44
C PHE A 12 10.29 -12.01 4.90
N ILE A 13 11.21 -11.43 4.12
CA ILE A 13 11.03 -10.13 3.46
C ILE A 13 10.60 -10.36 2.00
N GLY A 14 9.64 -9.57 1.52
CA GLY A 14 9.13 -9.67 0.15
C GLY A 14 8.19 -10.85 -0.10
N PHE A 15 7.79 -11.57 0.95
CA PHE A 15 6.83 -12.67 0.83
C PHE A 15 5.40 -12.18 0.56
N GLN A 16 5.03 -11.02 1.09
CA GLN A 16 3.72 -10.42 0.87
C GLN A 16 3.58 -9.97 -0.59
N ARG A 17 2.47 -10.36 -1.23
CA ARG A 17 2.13 -9.96 -2.59
C ARG A 17 0.94 -9.00 -2.54
N PRO A 18 1.13 -7.71 -2.79
CA PRO A 18 0.01 -6.78 -2.79
C PRO A 18 -0.90 -7.09 -3.99
N ALA A 19 -2.22 -7.10 -3.77
CA ALA A 19 -3.19 -7.24 -4.86
C ALA A 19 -3.11 -6.06 -5.85
N PHE A 20 -2.73 -4.87 -5.36
CA PHE A 20 -2.46 -3.66 -6.13
C PHE A 20 -1.28 -2.93 -5.50
N GLY A 21 -0.38 -2.35 -6.28
CA GLY A 21 0.81 -1.66 -5.75
C GLY A 21 2.09 -2.44 -6.01
N ALA A 22 3.08 -2.28 -5.13
CA ALA A 22 4.44 -2.75 -5.39
C ALA A 22 5.03 -3.53 -4.21
N VAL A 23 5.76 -4.60 -4.49
CA VAL A 23 6.48 -5.41 -3.49
C VAL A 23 7.65 -4.65 -2.84
N PRO A 24 8.45 -3.83 -3.56
CA PRO A 24 9.61 -3.17 -2.94
C PRO A 24 9.27 -2.26 -1.75
N PRO A 25 8.22 -1.42 -1.78
CA PRO A 25 7.87 -0.58 -0.62
C PRO A 25 7.38 -1.39 0.58
N LEU A 26 6.64 -2.50 0.37
CA LEU A 26 6.29 -3.41 1.46
C LEU A 26 7.53 -4.06 2.06
N SER A 27 8.45 -4.51 1.20
CA SER A 27 9.70 -5.15 1.63
C SER A 27 10.57 -4.19 2.44
N GLU A 28 10.65 -2.93 2.04
CA GLU A 28 11.35 -1.88 2.77
C GLU A 28 10.74 -1.62 4.16
N LEU A 29 9.41 -1.52 4.25
CA LEU A 29 8.71 -1.36 5.52
C LEU A 29 8.93 -2.54 6.47
N SER A 30 8.81 -3.76 5.94
CA SER A 30 9.12 -5.00 6.67
C SER A 30 10.56 -5.00 7.19
N ALA A 31 11.52 -4.62 6.36
CA ALA A 31 12.93 -4.57 6.72
C ALA A 31 13.21 -3.53 7.83
N ARG A 32 12.61 -2.34 7.72
CA ARG A 32 12.74 -1.27 8.74
C ARG A 32 12.19 -1.72 10.09
N TYR A 33 10.98 -2.29 10.12
CA TYR A 33 10.41 -2.78 11.36
C TYR A 33 11.26 -3.91 11.97
N TRP A 34 11.73 -4.84 11.14
CA TRP A 34 12.61 -5.92 11.60
C TRP A 34 13.93 -5.41 12.19
N ALA A 35 14.56 -4.42 11.56
CA ALA A 35 15.78 -3.81 12.10
C ALA A 35 15.57 -3.25 13.51
N LEU A 36 14.43 -2.60 13.77
CA LEU A 36 14.08 -2.08 15.10
C LEU A 36 13.86 -3.18 16.15
N LEU A 37 13.40 -4.37 15.72
CA LEU A 37 13.30 -5.53 16.61
C LEU A 37 14.68 -6.11 16.94
N LEU A 38 15.59 -6.15 15.96
CA LEU A 38 16.96 -6.64 16.17
C LEU A 38 17.77 -5.73 17.10
N THR A 39 17.53 -4.41 17.05
CA THR A 39 18.19 -3.45 17.96
C THR A 39 17.54 -3.37 19.33
N GLY A 40 16.36 -3.98 19.51
CA GLY A 40 15.57 -3.89 20.74
C GLY A 40 14.85 -2.55 20.94
N GLU A 41 14.93 -1.64 19.97
CA GLU A 41 14.17 -0.39 19.96
C GLU A 41 12.66 -0.62 19.87
N ARG A 42 12.27 -1.78 19.32
CA ARG A 42 10.89 -2.28 19.37
C ARG A 42 10.86 -3.71 19.85
N THR A 43 9.74 -4.06 20.46
CA THR A 43 9.37 -5.43 20.82
C THR A 43 7.94 -5.70 20.38
N PHE A 44 7.54 -6.97 20.40
CA PHE A 44 6.15 -7.35 20.20
C PHE A 44 5.78 -8.43 21.21
N ASP A 45 4.51 -8.45 21.59
CA ASP A 45 3.93 -9.54 22.34
C ASP A 45 3.47 -10.65 21.37
N ALA A 46 3.96 -11.87 21.58
CA ALA A 46 3.67 -13.00 20.69
C ALA A 46 2.18 -13.36 20.69
N ALA A 47 1.51 -13.28 21.85
CA ALA A 47 0.09 -13.59 21.96
C ALA A 47 -0.76 -12.55 21.21
N ALA A 48 -0.50 -11.26 21.41
CA ALA A 48 -1.16 -10.21 20.65
C ALA A 48 -0.88 -10.31 19.13
N ALA A 49 0.36 -10.64 18.74
CA ALA A 49 0.73 -10.82 17.34
C ALA A 49 0.01 -12.02 16.68
N GLU A 50 -0.21 -13.11 17.42
CA GLU A 50 -0.97 -14.25 16.93
C GLU A 50 -2.46 -13.89 16.69
N ILE A 51 -3.08 -13.19 17.64
CA ILE A 51 -4.46 -12.69 17.50
C ILE A 51 -4.59 -11.79 16.27
N ALA A 52 -3.66 -10.83 16.11
CA ALA A 52 -3.63 -9.93 14.96
C ALA A 52 -3.45 -10.70 13.65
N THR A 53 -2.53 -11.67 13.60
CA THR A 53 -2.25 -12.51 12.42
C THR A 53 -3.49 -13.31 12.01
N ASN A 54 -4.21 -13.90 12.97
CA ASN A 54 -5.41 -14.67 12.71
C ASN A 54 -6.57 -13.79 12.20
N SER A 55 -6.76 -12.62 12.81
CA SER A 55 -7.74 -11.63 12.35
C SER A 55 -7.44 -11.15 10.92
N GLU A 56 -6.17 -10.83 10.63
CA GLU A 56 -5.74 -10.39 9.30
C GLU A 56 -5.85 -11.51 8.25
N ARG A 57 -5.54 -12.75 8.63
CA ARG A 57 -5.76 -13.92 7.78
C ARG A 57 -7.22 -14.07 7.39
N GLN A 58 -8.13 -14.02 8.36
CA GLN A 58 -9.58 -14.12 8.09
C GLN A 58 -10.05 -13.00 7.17
N TYR A 59 -9.60 -11.76 7.41
CA TYR A 59 -9.92 -10.63 6.56
C TYR A 59 -9.49 -10.86 5.10
N HIS A 60 -8.24 -11.27 4.88
CA HIS A 60 -7.71 -11.49 3.54
C HIS A 60 -8.32 -12.71 2.85
N GLN A 61 -8.63 -13.78 3.59
CA GLN A 61 -9.35 -14.95 3.05
C GLN A 61 -10.74 -14.57 2.54
N ASN A 62 -11.43 -13.68 3.24
CA ASN A 62 -12.73 -13.17 2.79
C ASN A 62 -12.59 -12.27 1.57
N LEU A 63 -11.66 -11.30 1.62
CA LEU A 63 -11.43 -10.33 0.55
C LEU A 63 -10.98 -10.99 -0.78
N PHE A 64 -10.10 -12.00 -0.69
CA PHE A 64 -9.52 -12.70 -1.83
C PHE A 64 -10.05 -14.13 -1.98
N SER A 65 -11.29 -14.39 -1.54
CA SER A 65 -11.90 -15.73 -1.52
C SER A 65 -11.95 -16.44 -2.88
N ARG A 66 -11.90 -15.67 -3.98
CA ARG A 66 -11.86 -16.17 -5.36
C ARG A 66 -10.46 -16.63 -5.80
N ASP A 67 -9.41 -16.16 -5.13
CA ASP A 67 -8.01 -16.36 -5.52
C ASP A 67 -7.29 -17.35 -4.60
N ARG A 68 -7.84 -18.56 -4.46
CA ARG A 68 -7.37 -19.60 -3.52
C ARG A 68 -5.93 -20.07 -3.73
N ARG A 69 -5.32 -19.77 -4.88
CA ARG A 69 -3.94 -20.15 -5.22
C ARG A 69 -2.89 -19.22 -4.62
N LEU A 70 -3.27 -18.01 -4.20
CA LEU A 70 -2.35 -16.98 -3.73
C LEU A 70 -2.67 -16.60 -2.29
N THR A 71 -2.14 -17.37 -1.34
CA THR A 71 -2.33 -17.14 0.10
C THR A 71 -1.55 -15.92 0.64
N SER A 72 -0.63 -15.39 -0.16
CA SER A 72 0.20 -14.23 0.18
C SER A 72 -0.43 -12.89 -0.24
N LEU A 73 -1.67 -12.88 -0.75
CA LEU A 73 -2.33 -11.65 -1.18
C LEU A 73 -2.68 -10.75 0.01
N VAL A 74 -2.29 -9.48 -0.09
CA VAL A 74 -2.57 -8.46 0.92
C VAL A 74 -3.16 -7.20 0.30
N GLN A 75 -3.97 -6.47 1.08
CA GLN A 75 -4.45 -5.15 0.69
C GLN A 75 -3.37 -4.09 0.97
N TYR A 76 -2.74 -3.60 -0.10
CA TYR A 76 -1.59 -2.69 -0.03
C TYR A 76 -1.79 -1.47 0.85
N GLN A 77 -2.91 -0.75 0.68
CA GLN A 77 -3.20 0.46 1.46
C GLN A 77 -3.35 0.18 2.97
N ARG A 78 -3.94 -0.96 3.33
CA ARG A 78 -4.14 -1.32 4.74
C ARG A 78 -2.84 -1.70 5.42
N SER A 79 -1.93 -2.34 4.69
CA SER A 79 -0.57 -2.62 5.16
C SER A 79 0.29 -1.36 5.32
N MET A 80 -0.24 -0.18 4.95
CA MET A 80 0.52 1.04 4.69
C MET A 80 -0.14 2.27 5.32
N GLU A 81 -0.67 2.12 6.53
CA GLU A 81 -1.44 3.13 7.25
C GLU A 81 -0.74 4.51 7.29
N ILE A 82 -1.19 5.45 6.46
CA ILE A 82 -0.70 6.84 6.46
C ILE A 82 -1.67 7.69 7.28
N ARG A 83 -1.15 8.32 8.34
CA ARG A 83 -1.85 9.37 9.08
C ARG A 83 -1.04 10.66 8.95
N THR A 84 -1.67 11.72 8.46
CA THR A 84 -1.06 13.06 8.42
C THR A 84 -2.09 14.12 8.77
N ASN A 85 -1.65 15.17 9.47
CA ASN A 85 -2.46 16.36 9.79
C ASN A 85 -2.12 17.55 8.86
N HIS A 86 -1.28 17.33 7.85
CA HIS A 86 -0.87 18.39 6.92
C HIS A 86 -1.90 18.62 5.82
N HIS A 87 -2.72 19.67 5.97
CA HIS A 87 -3.79 20.02 5.04
C HIS A 87 -3.31 20.30 3.60
N ASP A 88 -2.12 20.87 3.42
CA ASP A 88 -1.56 21.26 2.12
C ASP A 88 -1.21 20.07 1.21
N VAL A 89 -1.11 18.87 1.80
CA VAL A 89 -0.74 17.63 1.10
C VAL A 89 -1.79 16.56 1.26
N TYR A 90 -2.76 16.75 2.16
CA TYR A 90 -3.92 15.87 2.31
C TYR A 90 -4.62 15.64 0.97
N GLU A 91 -4.85 16.68 0.18
CA GLU A 91 -5.48 16.53 -1.13
C GLU A 91 -4.67 15.63 -2.07
N LYS A 92 -3.34 15.81 -2.10
CA LYS A 92 -2.44 14.98 -2.91
C LYS A 92 -2.43 13.54 -2.40
N LEU A 93 -2.34 13.33 -1.11
CA LEU A 93 -2.32 12.00 -0.51
C LEU A 93 -3.62 11.22 -0.79
N MET A 94 -4.76 11.91 -0.72
CA MET A 94 -6.07 11.27 -0.87
C MET A 94 -6.51 11.12 -2.33
N LYS A 95 -6.09 12.04 -3.23
CA LYS A 95 -6.59 12.08 -4.62
C LYS A 95 -5.56 11.72 -5.67
N SER A 96 -4.26 11.70 -5.36
CA SER A 96 -3.22 11.29 -6.33
C SER A 96 -2.88 9.81 -6.21
N SER A 97 -1.88 9.37 -6.98
CA SER A 97 -1.36 8.01 -6.90
C SER A 97 -0.76 7.71 -5.52
N PHE A 98 -1.03 6.51 -5.01
CA PHE A 98 -0.47 6.02 -3.76
C PHE A 98 1.02 5.69 -3.94
N ALA A 99 1.89 6.57 -3.45
CA ALA A 99 3.33 6.52 -3.68
C ALA A 99 4.11 6.06 -2.45
N ALA A 100 5.22 5.32 -2.66
CA ALA A 100 6.07 4.83 -1.57
C ALA A 100 6.63 5.95 -0.66
N ALA A 101 6.81 7.16 -1.21
CA ALA A 101 7.24 8.34 -0.46
C ALA A 101 6.32 8.66 0.72
N GLN A 102 5.04 8.27 0.67
CA GLN A 102 4.09 8.50 1.76
C GLN A 102 4.50 7.80 3.06
N PHE A 103 5.28 6.72 3.00
CA PHE A 103 5.77 5.96 4.18
C PHE A 103 7.05 6.54 4.80
N ARG A 104 7.56 7.62 4.22
CA ARG A 104 8.73 8.35 4.73
C ARG A 104 8.37 9.75 5.20
N LEU A 105 7.08 10.04 5.37
CA LEU A 105 6.58 11.29 5.93
C LEU A 105 6.81 11.41 7.43
N VAL A 106 6.60 10.31 8.15
CA VAL A 106 6.62 10.27 9.62
C VAL A 106 7.21 8.95 10.12
N GLY A 107 7.60 8.91 11.39
CA GLY A 107 8.11 7.71 12.06
C GLY A 107 9.60 7.41 11.81
N ASP A 108 10.02 6.23 12.25
CA ASP A 108 11.43 5.83 12.33
C ASP A 108 12.07 5.70 10.95
N GLY A 109 13.09 6.51 10.63
CA GLY A 109 13.69 6.53 9.29
C GLY A 109 12.92 7.37 8.25
N ALA A 110 12.05 8.28 8.72
CA ALA A 110 11.40 9.26 7.87
C ALA A 110 12.40 10.18 7.16
N THR A 111 12.04 10.61 5.95
CA THR A 111 12.75 11.63 5.16
C THR A 111 11.72 12.64 4.67
N PRO A 112 11.14 13.45 5.57
CA PRO A 112 9.95 14.24 5.30
C PRO A 112 10.17 15.19 4.12
N ASP A 113 11.29 15.90 4.03
CA ASP A 113 11.53 16.88 2.96
C ASP A 113 11.52 16.27 1.56
N LEU A 114 12.22 15.15 1.37
CA LEU A 114 12.24 14.43 0.10
C LEU A 114 10.86 13.83 -0.22
N SER A 115 10.20 13.30 0.80
CA SER A 115 8.88 12.69 0.67
C SER A 115 7.84 13.73 0.27
N TRP A 116 7.86 14.90 0.91
CA TRP A 116 7.02 16.04 0.59
C TRP A 116 7.25 16.54 -0.82
N LYS A 117 8.51 16.71 -1.22
CA LYS A 117 8.87 17.08 -2.59
C LYS A 117 8.29 16.10 -3.61
N THR A 118 8.40 14.80 -3.33
CA THR A 118 7.89 13.74 -4.21
C THR A 118 6.38 13.76 -4.31
N ILE A 119 5.66 13.84 -3.18
CA ILE A 119 4.19 13.82 -3.15
C ILE A 119 3.60 15.07 -3.82
N ARG A 120 4.20 16.25 -3.60
CA ARG A 120 3.74 17.50 -4.24
C ARG A 120 3.85 17.42 -5.76
N ALA A 121 4.87 16.74 -6.27
CA ALA A 121 5.09 16.54 -7.71
C ALA A 121 4.09 15.56 -8.37
N LEU A 122 3.33 14.78 -7.60
CA LEU A 122 2.36 13.83 -8.17
C LEU A 122 1.22 14.58 -8.87
N PRO A 123 0.79 14.12 -10.07
CA PRO A 123 -0.34 14.73 -10.75
C PRO A 123 -1.62 14.49 -9.95
N LEU A 124 -2.49 15.50 -9.90
CA LEU A 124 -3.88 15.28 -9.48
C LEU A 124 -4.70 14.84 -10.70
N PRO A 125 -5.63 13.89 -10.52
CA PRO A 125 -6.55 13.53 -11.59
C PRO A 125 -7.35 14.76 -12.00
N LYS A 126 -7.28 15.09 -13.29
CA LYS A 126 -8.14 16.12 -13.88
C LYS A 126 -9.51 15.49 -14.09
N TYR A 127 -10.44 15.74 -13.17
CA TYR A 127 -11.83 15.37 -13.36
C TYR A 127 -12.49 16.32 -14.38
N GLY A 128 -12.23 16.08 -15.66
CA GLY A 128 -13.08 16.62 -16.72
C GLY A 128 -14.31 15.74 -16.84
N ARG A 129 -15.51 16.31 -16.81
CA ARG A 129 -16.66 15.64 -17.46
C ARG A 129 -16.26 15.51 -18.93
N ALA A 130 -15.98 14.29 -19.39
CA ALA A 130 -16.02 14.03 -20.83
C ALA A 130 -17.36 14.58 -21.32
N LYS A 131 -17.35 15.55 -22.23
CA LYS A 131 -18.60 16.05 -22.79
C LYS A 131 -19.27 14.83 -23.41
N ARG A 132 -20.46 14.48 -22.93
CA ARG A 132 -21.22 13.28 -23.35
C ARG A 132 -21.26 13.12 -24.88
N ASN A 133 -21.20 14.23 -25.61
CA ASN A 133 -21.16 14.29 -27.07
C ASN A 133 -19.86 13.73 -27.68
N GLU A 134 -18.69 13.93 -27.06
CA GLU A 134 -17.40 13.42 -27.57
C GLU A 134 -17.31 11.89 -27.43
N LEU A 135 -17.86 11.33 -26.34
CA LEU A 135 -17.92 9.88 -26.13
C LEU A 135 -18.87 9.21 -27.14
N LEU A 136 -20.01 9.84 -27.43
CA LEU A 136 -20.96 9.37 -28.43
C LEU A 136 -20.37 9.43 -29.85
N GLN A 137 -19.64 10.49 -30.19
CA GLN A 137 -18.93 10.61 -31.48
C GLN A 137 -17.81 9.57 -31.62
N PHE A 138 -17.07 9.28 -30.54
CA PHE A 138 -16.05 8.23 -30.55
C PHE A 138 -16.65 6.84 -30.78
N ILE A 139 -17.77 6.53 -30.12
CA ILE A 139 -18.48 5.25 -30.29
C ILE A 139 -19.07 5.13 -31.70
N GLN A 140 -19.64 6.20 -32.25
CA GLN A 140 -20.21 6.20 -33.60
C GLN A 140 -19.13 6.04 -34.68
N SER A 141 -17.98 6.71 -34.55
CA SER A 141 -16.86 6.57 -35.50
C SER A 141 -16.21 5.18 -35.49
N HIS A 142 -16.16 4.51 -34.33
CA HIS A 142 -15.64 3.14 -34.22
C HIS A 142 -16.60 2.07 -34.76
N ASN A 143 -17.91 2.35 -34.82
CA ASN A 143 -18.88 1.44 -35.42
C ASN A 143 -18.99 1.59 -36.95
N GLN A 144 -18.59 2.74 -37.51
CA GLN A 144 -18.59 2.97 -38.96
C GLN A 144 -17.38 2.38 -39.68
N SER A 145 -16.27 2.05 -39.01
CA SER A 145 -15.11 1.40 -39.65
C SER A 145 -15.17 -0.14 -39.70
N LYS A 146 -16.28 -0.73 -39.25
CA LYS A 146 -16.51 -2.19 -39.21
C LYS A 146 -17.53 -2.70 -40.24
N ILE A 147 -17.88 -1.89 -41.24
CA ILE A 147 -18.71 -2.26 -42.40
C ILE A 147 -17.85 -2.04 -43.65
#